data_AF-A0A418KMT7-F1
#
_entry.id   AF-A0A418KMT7-F1
#
_cell.length_a   1.000
_cell.length_b   1.000
_cell.length_c   1.000
_cell.angle_alpha   90.00
_cell.angle_beta   90.00
_cell.angle_gamma   90.00
#
_symmetry.space_group_name_H-M   'P 1'
#
loop_
_entity.id
_entity.type
_entity.pdbx_description
1 polymer ?
#
loop_
_entity_poly.entity_id
_entity_poly.type
_entity_poly.pdbx_seq_one_letter_code
_entity_poly.pdbx_strand_id
1 'polypeptide(L)'
;MSAALAMETSTRTDARPTLTADLAAVAANARMIAAHAPGAALMAVVKADGFGHGAAGVARTALAAGATRLGVTSVDEALELRAAGIGAPILSWLNPVDADFGAAVAAGVDLAIPSRPHLDAVVASATARPARVHLHLDTGMARDGAPPEEWAQLCRAARLAEQRGQLRVGGVMGHLACADVPTDRSNAIGRTRFAWGLEVARATGLRPAHRHLAATAATLTDPRTHHTLVRVGAGLFGIDPSRTVRLRPALRLTAPVVSVRRVRAGTPVGYGHAWTAPAATHLGLLPLGYADGLPRAASGRAEVLVRGRRRPLVGLLSMDQAVVDLGDDAVAPGEIATVFGPGDDGEPTAAEWAVWAGTIEHEIVTGIGPRVARLRSVR
;
A
#
# COMPACT_ATOMS: atom_id res chain seq x y z
N MET A 1 -1.44 58.18 20.06
CA MET A 1 -2.17 56.95 20.39
C MET A 1 -3.02 56.58 19.19
N SER A 2 -2.61 55.58 18.40
CA SER A 2 -3.47 54.94 17.41
C SER A 2 -2.99 53.50 17.31
N ALA A 3 -3.75 52.59 17.92
CA ALA A 3 -3.47 51.17 17.92
C ALA A 3 -3.88 50.60 16.56
N ALA A 4 -2.90 50.12 15.80
CA ALA A 4 -3.14 49.33 14.60
C ALA A 4 -3.59 47.93 15.04
N LEU A 5 -4.83 47.58 14.71
CA LEU A 5 -5.32 46.20 14.79
C LEU A 5 -4.54 45.35 13.78
N ALA A 6 -3.65 44.50 14.29
CA ALA A 6 -3.15 43.37 13.53
C ALA A 6 -4.30 42.37 13.38
N MET A 7 -4.89 42.31 12.18
CA MET A 7 -5.69 41.16 11.77
C MET A 7 -4.76 39.96 11.70
N GLU A 8 -4.81 39.09 12.71
CA GLU A 8 -4.29 37.74 12.62
C GLU A 8 -4.98 37.06 11.42
N THR A 9 -4.20 36.74 10.40
CA THR A 9 -4.58 35.81 9.34
C THR A 9 -4.83 34.45 9.97
N SER A 10 -6.06 34.24 10.43
CA SER A 10 -6.58 32.92 10.78
C SER A 10 -6.40 32.02 9.56
N THR A 11 -5.49 31.05 9.67
CA THR A 11 -5.34 29.97 8.70
C THR A 11 -6.67 29.23 8.66
N ARG A 12 -7.48 29.51 7.65
CA ARG A 12 -8.75 28.83 7.39
C ARG A 12 -8.50 27.32 7.41
N THR A 13 -8.85 26.67 8.52
CA THR A 13 -8.78 25.22 8.67
C THR A 13 -9.57 24.61 7.52
N ASP A 14 -8.88 23.86 6.67
CA ASP A 14 -9.42 23.35 5.41
C ASP A 14 -10.68 22.51 5.73
N ALA A 15 -11.85 23.02 5.33
CA ALA A 15 -13.17 22.55 5.78
C ALA A 15 -13.61 21.24 5.10
N ARG A 16 -12.69 20.27 4.97
CA ARG A 16 -12.91 19.03 4.23
C ARG A 16 -12.19 17.84 4.87
N PRO A 17 -12.64 16.61 4.59
CA PRO A 17 -11.90 15.41 4.99
C PRO A 17 -10.47 15.41 4.47
N THR A 18 -9.56 14.98 5.32
CA THR A 18 -8.12 15.00 5.06
C THR A 18 -7.50 13.66 5.43
N LEU A 19 -6.74 13.09 4.50
CA LEU A 19 -5.88 11.95 4.72
C LEU A 19 -4.42 12.43 4.77
N THR A 20 -3.81 12.36 5.95
CA THR A 20 -2.42 12.78 6.16
C THR A 20 -1.50 11.57 6.18
N ALA A 21 -0.48 11.57 5.32
CA ALA A 21 0.60 10.59 5.36
C ALA A 21 1.77 11.09 6.21
N ASP A 22 2.14 10.33 7.23
CA ASP A 22 3.33 10.55 8.06
C ASP A 22 4.54 9.86 7.42
N LEU A 23 5.39 10.64 6.75
CA LEU A 23 6.57 10.11 6.08
C LEU A 23 7.68 9.73 7.07
N ALA A 24 7.69 10.29 8.29
CA ALA A 24 8.64 9.87 9.32
C ALA A 24 8.33 8.44 9.80
N ALA A 25 7.05 8.10 9.94
CA ALA A 25 6.61 6.72 10.19
C ALA A 25 7.06 5.76 9.08
N VAL A 26 6.90 6.14 7.80
CA VAL A 26 7.38 5.36 6.65
C VAL A 26 8.89 5.12 6.73
N ALA A 27 9.67 6.17 7.01
CA ALA A 27 11.12 6.06 7.16
C ALA A 27 11.54 5.17 8.34
N ALA A 28 10.84 5.25 9.47
CA ALA A 28 11.09 4.41 10.65
C ALA A 28 10.80 2.94 10.34
N ASN A 29 9.66 2.65 9.71
CA ASN A 29 9.28 1.30 9.30
C ASN A 29 10.29 0.71 8.29
N ALA A 30 10.71 1.49 7.29
CA ALA A 30 11.69 1.06 6.30
C ALA A 30 13.03 0.66 6.96
N ARG A 31 13.54 1.48 7.88
CA ARG A 31 14.78 1.19 8.64
C ARG A 31 14.63 -0.06 9.50
N MET A 32 13.51 -0.19 10.21
CA MET A 32 13.25 -1.34 11.08
C MET A 32 13.19 -2.65 10.26
N ILE A 33 12.48 -2.65 9.13
CA ILE A 33 12.38 -3.82 8.27
C ILE A 33 13.73 -4.14 7.61
N ALA A 34 14.50 -3.15 7.20
CA ALA A 34 15.85 -3.35 6.68
C ALA A 34 16.75 -4.05 7.72
N ALA A 35 16.61 -3.73 9.00
CA ALA A 35 17.34 -4.38 10.09
C ALA A 35 16.98 -5.87 10.27
N HIS A 36 15.81 -6.32 9.80
CA HIS A 36 15.46 -7.74 9.79
C HIS A 36 16.15 -8.51 8.67
N ALA A 37 16.64 -7.84 7.63
CA ALA A 37 17.29 -8.44 6.47
C ALA A 37 18.64 -7.78 6.14
N PRO A 38 19.62 -7.76 7.07
CA PRO A 38 20.84 -6.96 6.95
C PRO A 38 21.74 -7.34 5.76
N GLY A 39 21.59 -8.56 5.23
CA GLY A 39 22.34 -9.05 4.06
C GLY A 39 21.63 -8.83 2.71
N ALA A 40 20.40 -8.30 2.71
CA ALA A 40 19.61 -8.10 1.51
C ALA A 40 19.36 -6.61 1.25
N ALA A 41 19.37 -6.24 -0.03
CA ALA A 41 18.89 -4.92 -0.42
C ALA A 41 17.37 -4.82 -0.18
N LEU A 42 16.87 -3.61 0.10
CA LEU A 42 15.43 -3.36 0.23
C LEU A 42 14.87 -2.71 -1.04
N MET A 43 13.84 -3.31 -1.62
CA MET A 43 12.97 -2.72 -2.63
C MET A 43 11.70 -2.22 -1.96
N ALA A 44 11.49 -0.91 -1.97
CA ALA A 44 10.26 -0.29 -1.47
C ALA A 44 9.16 -0.38 -2.52
N VAL A 45 8.10 -1.13 -2.22
CA VAL A 45 6.96 -1.32 -3.11
C VAL A 45 5.96 -0.19 -2.89
N VAL A 46 5.82 0.68 -3.90
CA VAL A 46 5.05 1.93 -3.86
C VAL A 46 3.92 1.98 -4.89
N LYS A 47 3.44 0.80 -5.34
CA LYS A 47 2.24 0.67 -6.18
C LYS A 47 0.98 1.25 -5.53
N ALA A 48 -0.06 1.46 -6.32
CA ALA A 48 -1.34 2.03 -5.93
C ALA A 48 -1.15 3.36 -5.18
N ASP A 49 -0.43 4.30 -5.80
CA ASP A 49 -0.06 5.60 -5.22
C ASP A 49 0.63 5.49 -3.83
N GLY A 50 1.56 4.54 -3.68
CA GLY A 50 2.18 4.26 -2.38
C GLY A 50 1.16 3.81 -1.34
N PHE A 51 0.28 2.87 -1.71
CA PHE A 51 -0.86 2.44 -0.90
C PHE A 51 -1.74 3.62 -0.46
N GLY A 52 -1.97 4.59 -1.36
CA GLY A 52 -2.71 5.82 -1.10
C GLY A 52 -1.96 6.89 -0.30
N HIS A 53 -0.67 6.73 0.01
CA HIS A 53 0.11 7.72 0.78
C HIS A 53 0.81 8.76 -0.12
N GLY A 54 0.74 8.61 -1.44
CA GLY A 54 1.44 9.44 -2.41
C GLY A 54 2.78 8.83 -2.84
N ALA A 55 2.80 8.14 -3.98
CA ALA A 55 3.93 7.30 -4.43
C ALA A 55 5.27 8.04 -4.46
N ALA A 56 5.33 9.24 -5.05
CA ALA A 56 6.59 9.98 -5.17
C ALA A 56 7.17 10.43 -3.80
N GLY A 57 6.31 10.79 -2.85
CA GLY A 57 6.73 11.18 -1.50
C GLY A 57 7.26 9.98 -0.71
N VAL A 58 6.53 8.87 -0.75
CA VAL A 58 6.92 7.59 -0.14
C VAL A 58 8.22 7.07 -0.76
N ALA A 59 8.34 7.11 -2.09
CA ALA A 59 9.53 6.66 -2.80
C ALA A 59 10.80 7.41 -2.34
N ARG A 60 10.77 8.75 -2.32
CA ARG A 60 11.91 9.55 -1.83
C ARG A 60 12.25 9.23 -0.37
N THR A 61 11.22 9.11 0.46
CA THR A 61 11.38 8.82 1.89
C THR A 61 12.01 7.45 2.11
N ALA A 62 11.50 6.42 1.43
CA ALA A 62 12.02 5.06 1.56
C ALA A 62 13.46 4.94 1.05
N LEU A 63 13.78 5.61 -0.07
CA LEU A 63 15.15 5.67 -0.59
C LEU A 63 16.11 6.35 0.39
N ALA A 64 15.72 7.50 0.95
CA ALA A 64 16.50 8.19 1.99
C ALA A 64 16.66 7.36 3.27
N ALA A 65 15.69 6.48 3.56
CA ALA A 65 15.70 5.55 4.69
C ALA A 65 16.47 4.24 4.43
N GLY A 66 17.14 4.09 3.27
CA GLY A 66 18.00 2.95 2.96
C GLY A 66 17.42 1.95 1.94
N ALA A 67 16.22 2.18 1.41
CA ALA A 67 15.79 1.43 0.22
C ALA A 67 16.73 1.74 -0.95
N THR A 68 17.04 0.72 -1.75
CA THR A 68 17.95 0.88 -2.90
C THR A 68 17.21 0.80 -4.24
N ARG A 69 15.96 0.36 -4.21
CA ARG A 69 15.11 0.10 -5.38
C ARG A 69 13.66 0.39 -5.05
N LEU A 70 12.87 0.57 -6.10
CA LEU A 70 11.42 0.71 -6.00
C LEU A 70 10.72 -0.39 -6.78
N GLY A 71 9.50 -0.70 -6.37
CA GLY A 71 8.63 -1.66 -7.04
C GLY A 71 7.24 -1.09 -7.27
N VAL A 72 6.71 -1.25 -8.49
CA VAL A 72 5.36 -0.85 -8.89
C VAL A 72 4.69 -1.95 -9.73
N THR A 73 3.40 -1.83 -9.98
CA THR A 73 2.66 -2.84 -10.74
C THR A 73 2.63 -2.56 -12.23
N SER A 74 2.47 -1.31 -12.66
CA SER A 74 2.37 -0.98 -14.09
C SER A 74 3.57 -0.17 -14.61
N VAL A 75 3.76 -0.20 -15.93
CA VAL A 75 4.67 0.73 -16.61
C VAL A 75 4.29 2.18 -16.31
N ASP A 76 3.00 2.52 -16.32
CA ASP A 76 2.52 3.88 -16.07
C ASP A 76 2.96 4.40 -14.70
N GLU A 77 2.80 3.61 -13.63
CA GLU A 77 3.28 3.97 -12.29
C GLU A 77 4.81 4.20 -12.27
N ALA A 78 5.56 3.41 -13.03
CA ALA A 78 7.01 3.59 -13.14
C ALA A 78 7.38 4.88 -13.87
N LEU A 79 6.65 5.21 -14.94
CA LEU A 79 6.84 6.44 -15.72
C LEU A 79 6.44 7.68 -14.92
N GLU A 80 5.38 7.61 -14.11
CA GLU A 80 5.00 8.68 -13.18
C GLU A 80 6.11 8.96 -12.15
N LEU A 81 6.73 7.92 -11.59
CA LEU A 81 7.87 8.08 -10.69
C LEU A 81 9.08 8.70 -11.41
N ARG A 82 9.33 8.33 -12.67
CA ARG A 82 10.38 8.93 -13.50
C ARG A 82 10.10 10.41 -13.76
N ALA A 83 8.87 10.77 -14.12
CA ALA A 83 8.44 12.16 -14.29
C ALA A 83 8.56 12.96 -12.99
N ALA A 84 8.41 12.32 -11.83
CA ALA A 84 8.64 12.92 -10.51
C ALA A 84 10.13 13.03 -10.12
N GLY A 85 11.06 12.78 -11.05
CA GLY A 85 12.51 12.93 -10.87
C GLY A 85 13.20 11.77 -10.14
N ILE A 86 12.53 10.62 -9.98
CA ILE A 86 13.14 9.47 -9.30
C ILE A 86 14.13 8.76 -10.22
N GLY A 87 15.41 8.79 -9.86
CA GLY A 87 16.49 8.13 -10.59
C GLY A 87 16.82 6.69 -10.15
N ALA A 88 16.30 6.23 -8.99
CA ALA A 88 16.59 4.89 -8.48
C ALA A 88 16.05 3.77 -9.40
N PRO A 89 16.60 2.54 -9.36
CA PRO A 89 16.05 1.41 -10.09
C PRO A 89 14.58 1.14 -9.72
N ILE A 90 13.73 0.96 -10.73
CA ILE A 90 12.29 0.66 -10.57
C ILE A 90 12.01 -0.66 -11.29
N LEU A 91 11.34 -1.59 -10.62
CA LEU A 91 10.80 -2.82 -11.23
C LEU A 91 9.28 -2.69 -11.37
N SER A 92 8.77 -2.97 -12.57
CA SER A 92 7.34 -3.16 -12.84
C SER A 92 7.05 -4.63 -13.18
N TRP A 93 5.93 -5.20 -12.71
CA TRP A 93 5.69 -6.65 -12.85
C TRP A 93 4.29 -7.10 -13.28
N LEU A 94 3.28 -6.25 -13.30
CA LEU A 94 1.91 -6.60 -13.70
C LEU A 94 1.52 -5.81 -14.95
N ASN A 95 2.19 -6.14 -16.06
CA ASN A 95 2.00 -5.46 -17.33
C ASN A 95 1.29 -6.39 -18.32
N PRO A 96 0.28 -5.92 -19.06
CA PRO A 96 -0.26 -6.69 -20.17
C PRO A 96 0.81 -6.86 -21.27
N VAL A 97 0.64 -7.86 -22.13
CA VAL A 97 1.61 -8.19 -23.19
C VAL A 97 1.77 -7.05 -24.21
N ASP A 98 0.77 -6.20 -24.36
CA ASP A 98 0.75 -5.03 -25.25
C ASP A 98 1.07 -3.70 -24.55
N ALA A 99 1.56 -3.73 -23.31
CA ALA A 99 2.05 -2.54 -22.63
C ALA A 99 3.16 -1.83 -23.43
N ASP A 100 3.33 -0.52 -23.22
CA ASP A 100 4.40 0.26 -23.85
C ASP A 100 5.78 -0.03 -23.22
N PHE A 101 6.30 -1.22 -23.52
CA PHE A 101 7.62 -1.65 -23.09
C PHE A 101 8.73 -0.79 -23.71
N GLY A 102 8.49 -0.16 -24.86
CA GLY A 102 9.44 0.77 -25.49
C GLY A 102 9.70 1.97 -24.58
N ALA A 103 8.63 2.63 -24.11
CA ALA A 103 8.73 3.72 -23.15
C ALA A 103 9.37 3.28 -21.82
N ALA A 104 8.98 2.11 -21.29
CA ALA A 104 9.57 1.56 -20.07
C ALA A 104 11.09 1.36 -20.19
N VAL A 105 11.54 0.74 -21.29
CA VAL A 105 12.96 0.50 -21.57
C VAL A 105 13.72 1.81 -21.76
N ALA A 106 13.17 2.76 -22.50
CA ALA A 106 13.76 4.09 -22.69
C ALA A 106 13.94 4.83 -21.35
N ALA A 107 12.96 4.72 -20.45
CA ALA A 107 13.00 5.29 -19.10
C ALA A 107 13.84 4.47 -18.10
N GLY A 108 14.48 3.37 -18.53
CA GLY A 108 15.29 2.52 -17.67
C GLY A 108 14.50 1.87 -16.54
N VAL A 109 13.29 1.40 -16.83
CA VAL A 109 12.46 0.57 -15.95
C VAL A 109 12.84 -0.89 -16.14
N ASP A 110 13.00 -1.63 -15.05
CA ASP A 110 13.19 -3.08 -15.06
C ASP A 110 11.82 -3.75 -15.17
N LEU A 111 11.72 -4.83 -15.94
CA LEU A 111 10.45 -5.49 -16.25
C LEU A 111 10.45 -6.94 -15.74
N ALA A 112 9.41 -7.33 -15.01
CA ALA A 112 9.21 -8.73 -14.68
C ALA A 112 8.65 -9.49 -15.89
N ILE A 113 9.15 -10.71 -16.11
CA ILE A 113 8.76 -11.57 -17.23
C ILE A 113 8.12 -12.82 -16.67
N PRO A 114 6.77 -12.89 -16.67
CA PRO A 114 6.05 -14.04 -16.14
C PRO A 114 5.79 -15.13 -17.20
N SER A 115 6.03 -14.89 -18.48
CA SER A 115 5.80 -15.89 -19.52
C SER A 115 6.58 -15.61 -20.80
N ARG A 116 6.57 -16.58 -21.72
CA ARG A 116 7.22 -16.43 -23.03
C ARG A 116 6.63 -15.28 -23.89
N PRO A 117 5.30 -15.10 -23.99
CA PRO A 117 4.74 -13.93 -24.69
C PRO A 117 5.26 -12.58 -24.18
N HIS A 118 5.40 -12.40 -22.87
CA HIS A 118 5.95 -11.17 -22.30
C HIS A 118 7.43 -10.99 -22.66
N LEU A 119 8.22 -12.07 -22.63
CA LEU A 119 9.61 -12.03 -23.06
C LEU A 119 9.72 -11.54 -24.51
N ASP A 120 8.94 -12.13 -25.41
CA ASP A 120 8.98 -11.81 -26.84
C ASP A 120 8.53 -10.35 -27.10
N ALA A 121 7.49 -9.87 -26.41
CA ALA A 121 7.02 -8.49 -26.50
C ALA A 121 8.05 -7.46 -26.01
N VAL A 122 8.72 -7.74 -24.88
CA VAL A 122 9.78 -6.88 -24.35
C VAL A 122 10.98 -6.85 -25.29
N VAL A 123 11.38 -8.00 -25.84
CA VAL A 123 12.48 -8.09 -26.80
C VAL A 123 12.16 -7.32 -28.09
N ALA A 124 10.94 -7.42 -28.60
CA ALA A 124 10.50 -6.68 -29.79
C ALA A 124 10.51 -5.16 -29.57
N SER A 125 10.25 -4.71 -28.34
CA SER A 125 10.18 -3.28 -27.99
C SER A 125 11.54 -2.67 -27.62
N ALA A 126 12.54 -3.49 -27.28
CA ALA A 126 13.87 -3.07 -26.83
C ALA A 126 14.80 -2.65 -27.99
N THR A 127 14.39 -1.65 -28.78
CA THR A 127 15.11 -1.23 -30.00
C THR A 127 16.27 -0.28 -29.74
N ALA A 128 16.13 0.64 -28.78
CA ALA A 128 17.14 1.67 -28.50
C ALA A 128 18.24 1.21 -27.54
N ARG A 129 17.92 0.29 -26.63
CA ARG A 129 18.84 -0.25 -25.63
C ARG A 129 18.33 -1.61 -25.13
N PRO A 130 19.22 -2.46 -24.60
CA PRO A 130 18.80 -3.74 -24.04
C PRO A 130 17.85 -3.54 -22.85
N ALA A 131 16.76 -4.28 -22.82
CA ALA A 131 15.85 -4.30 -21.67
C ALA A 131 16.56 -4.91 -20.44
N ARG A 132 16.21 -4.47 -19.23
CA ARG A 132 16.61 -5.14 -17.99
C ARG A 132 15.42 -5.89 -17.44
N VAL A 133 15.56 -7.18 -17.21
CA VAL A 133 14.42 -8.04 -16.86
C VAL A 133 14.65 -8.87 -15.61
N HIS A 134 13.56 -9.17 -14.92
CA HIS A 134 13.52 -10.12 -13.81
C HIS A 134 12.58 -11.27 -14.19
N LEU A 135 13.09 -12.50 -14.28
CA LEU A 135 12.22 -13.64 -14.59
C LEU A 135 11.35 -13.97 -13.37
N HIS A 136 10.03 -14.06 -13.56
CA HIS A 136 9.07 -14.31 -12.48
C HIS A 136 8.64 -15.77 -12.53
N LEU A 137 8.97 -16.53 -11.48
CA LEU A 137 8.56 -17.93 -11.30
C LEU A 137 7.35 -17.99 -10.38
N ASP A 138 6.33 -18.74 -10.77
CA ASP A 138 5.27 -19.14 -9.85
C ASP A 138 5.82 -20.17 -8.85
N THR A 139 5.89 -19.76 -7.59
CA THR A 139 6.33 -20.59 -6.47
C THR A 139 5.19 -21.32 -5.77
N GLY A 140 3.98 -21.29 -6.32
CA GLY A 140 2.79 -21.97 -5.78
C GLY A 140 1.63 -21.05 -5.44
N MET A 141 1.62 -19.83 -5.98
CA MET A 141 0.51 -18.90 -5.81
C MET A 141 -0.51 -19.00 -6.94
N ALA A 142 -0.13 -19.51 -8.13
CA ALA A 142 -0.99 -19.62 -9.31
C ALA A 142 -1.70 -18.30 -9.67
N ARG A 143 -1.00 -17.18 -9.43
CA ARG A 143 -1.52 -15.81 -9.66
C ARG A 143 -0.78 -15.11 -10.79
N ASP A 144 0.53 -15.20 -10.76
CA ASP A 144 1.46 -14.56 -11.71
C ASP A 144 2.78 -15.34 -11.67
N GLY A 145 3.63 -15.10 -12.67
CA GLY A 145 4.86 -15.85 -12.88
C GLY A 145 4.66 -17.09 -13.74
N ALA A 146 5.77 -17.56 -14.30
CA ALA A 146 5.76 -18.72 -15.17
C ALA A 146 5.53 -19.98 -14.33
N PRO A 147 4.65 -20.88 -14.76
CA PRO A 147 4.46 -22.14 -14.06
C PRO A 147 5.75 -23.00 -14.17
N PRO A 148 6.01 -23.88 -13.19
CA PRO A 148 7.24 -24.68 -13.16
C PRO A 148 7.51 -25.46 -14.46
N GLU A 149 6.48 -26.00 -15.11
CA GLU A 149 6.59 -26.74 -16.37
C GLU A 149 7.14 -25.88 -17.54
N GLU A 150 6.90 -24.57 -17.53
CA GLU A 150 7.38 -23.65 -18.57
C GLU A 150 8.71 -22.98 -18.22
N TRP A 151 9.10 -23.00 -16.93
CA TRP A 151 10.22 -22.22 -16.42
C TRP A 151 11.54 -22.49 -17.14
N ALA A 152 11.85 -23.75 -17.42
CA ALA A 152 13.09 -24.14 -18.10
C ALA A 152 13.13 -23.64 -19.55
N GLN A 153 11.98 -23.55 -20.22
CA GLN A 153 11.90 -23.01 -21.59
C GLN A 153 12.04 -21.49 -21.56
N LEU A 154 11.40 -20.81 -20.61
CA LEU A 154 11.53 -19.37 -20.43
C LEU A 154 12.99 -18.97 -20.14
N CYS A 155 13.66 -19.68 -19.25
CA CYS A 155 15.08 -19.43 -18.94
C CYS A 155 16.00 -19.60 -20.15
N ARG A 156 15.75 -20.61 -21.00
CA ARG A 156 16.51 -20.82 -22.25
C ARG A 156 16.28 -19.70 -23.25
N ALA A 157 15.02 -19.29 -23.44
CA ALA A 157 14.68 -18.19 -24.33
C ALA A 157 15.30 -16.86 -23.85
N ALA A 158 15.21 -16.56 -22.55
CA ALA A 158 15.81 -15.37 -21.97
C ALA A 158 17.34 -15.36 -22.11
N ARG A 159 18.01 -16.50 -21.92
CA ARG A 159 19.45 -16.61 -22.15
C ARG A 159 19.82 -16.32 -23.60
N LEU A 160 19.08 -16.86 -24.57
CA LEU A 160 19.32 -16.63 -25.98
C LEU A 160 19.17 -15.14 -26.34
N ALA A 161 18.14 -14.47 -25.81
CA ALA A 161 17.95 -13.04 -25.98
C ALA A 161 19.09 -12.21 -25.33
N GLU A 162 19.61 -12.66 -24.17
CA GLU A 162 20.78 -12.04 -23.52
C GLU A 162 22.06 -12.19 -24.35
N GLN A 163 22.29 -13.36 -24.96
CA GLN A 163 23.43 -13.59 -25.87
C GLN A 163 23.37 -12.73 -27.13
N ARG A 164 22.16 -12.41 -27.60
CA ARG A 164 21.91 -11.49 -28.72
C ARG A 164 21.98 -10.02 -28.33
N GLY A 165 22.21 -9.71 -27.04
CA GLY A 165 22.27 -8.34 -26.55
C GLY A 165 20.92 -7.62 -26.49
N GLN A 166 19.80 -8.34 -26.62
CA GLN A 166 18.45 -7.73 -26.65
C GLN A 166 17.94 -7.38 -25.24
N LEU A 167 18.42 -8.11 -24.23
CA LEU A 167 18.09 -7.87 -22.84
C LEU A 167 19.24 -8.29 -21.91
N ARG A 168 19.09 -8.00 -20.62
CA ARG A 168 19.91 -8.52 -19.53
C ARG A 168 19.01 -9.07 -18.44
N VAL A 169 19.25 -10.30 -18.00
CA VAL A 169 18.52 -10.90 -16.89
C VAL A 169 19.14 -10.44 -15.58
N GLY A 170 18.60 -9.37 -15.00
CA GLY A 170 19.06 -8.76 -13.76
C GLY A 170 18.61 -9.54 -12.51
N GLY A 171 17.49 -10.26 -12.59
CA GLY A 171 16.95 -10.96 -11.43
C GLY A 171 16.06 -12.16 -11.72
N VAL A 172 15.81 -12.92 -10.66
CA VAL A 172 14.76 -13.95 -10.57
C VAL A 172 13.90 -13.64 -9.36
N MET A 173 12.58 -13.71 -9.54
CA MET A 173 11.60 -13.36 -8.53
C MET A 173 10.52 -14.42 -8.36
N GLY A 174 9.97 -14.49 -7.16
CA GLY A 174 8.78 -15.27 -6.84
C GLY A 174 7.97 -14.58 -5.74
N HIS A 175 6.89 -15.21 -5.29
CA HIS A 175 6.05 -14.70 -4.22
C HIS A 175 5.44 -15.84 -3.41
N LEU A 176 5.50 -15.74 -2.08
CA LEU A 176 4.93 -16.74 -1.18
C LEU A 176 3.43 -16.51 -0.98
N ALA A 177 2.67 -17.60 -0.92
CA ALA A 177 1.21 -17.56 -0.80
C ALA A 177 0.73 -17.29 0.64
N CYS A 178 1.40 -17.85 1.64
CA CYS A 178 0.92 -17.90 3.03
C CYS A 178 1.93 -17.30 4.01
N ALA A 179 2.68 -16.28 3.59
CA ALA A 179 3.74 -15.69 4.41
C ALA A 179 3.22 -14.95 5.65
N ASP A 180 1.94 -14.60 5.66
CA ASP A 180 1.20 -14.07 6.81
C ASP A 180 0.97 -15.11 7.91
N VAL A 181 1.07 -16.41 7.59
CA VAL A 181 1.07 -17.51 8.56
C VAL A 181 2.46 -18.17 8.52
N PRO A 182 3.43 -17.76 9.35
CA PRO A 182 4.83 -18.18 9.22
C PRO A 182 5.05 -19.70 9.25
N THR A 183 4.18 -20.43 9.97
CA THR A 183 4.22 -21.87 10.13
C THR A 183 3.57 -22.66 8.98
N ASP A 184 2.92 -21.99 8.02
CA ASP A 184 2.23 -22.68 6.94
C ASP A 184 3.22 -23.45 6.04
N ARG A 185 2.89 -24.72 5.76
CA ARG A 185 3.73 -25.63 4.96
C ARG A 185 3.99 -25.09 3.54
N SER A 186 3.08 -24.30 3.00
CA SER A 186 3.16 -23.72 1.65
C SER A 186 4.36 -22.78 1.53
N ASN A 187 4.80 -22.15 2.62
CA ASN A 187 6.01 -21.34 2.64
C ASN A 187 7.25 -22.20 2.37
N ALA A 188 7.33 -23.39 2.97
CA ALA A 188 8.43 -24.32 2.71
C ALA A 188 8.43 -24.82 1.26
N ILE A 189 7.25 -25.16 0.73
CA ILE A 189 7.09 -25.57 -0.68
C ILE A 189 7.54 -24.45 -1.62
N GLY A 190 7.12 -23.21 -1.36
CA GLY A 190 7.49 -22.04 -2.16
C GLY A 190 8.99 -21.78 -2.16
N ARG A 191 9.67 -21.91 -1.00
CA ARG A 191 11.14 -21.82 -0.92
C ARG A 191 11.84 -22.91 -1.74
N THR A 192 11.38 -24.16 -1.64
CA THR A 192 11.94 -25.28 -2.42
C THR A 192 11.78 -25.05 -3.92
N ARG A 193 10.60 -24.61 -4.37
CA ARG A 193 10.36 -24.26 -5.78
C ARG A 193 11.24 -23.10 -6.24
N PHE A 194 11.40 -22.06 -5.42
CA PHE A 194 12.27 -20.95 -5.76
C PHE A 194 13.74 -21.38 -5.88
N ALA A 195 14.24 -22.19 -4.95
CA ALA A 195 15.59 -22.74 -5.00
C ALA A 195 15.81 -23.58 -6.27
N TRP A 196 14.86 -24.47 -6.60
CA TRP A 196 14.88 -25.23 -7.85
C TRP A 196 14.90 -24.30 -9.08
N GLY A 197 14.07 -23.26 -9.09
CA GLY A 197 14.01 -22.30 -10.17
C GLY A 197 15.33 -21.56 -10.41
N LEU A 198 16.03 -21.21 -9.33
CA LEU A 198 17.36 -20.62 -9.40
C LEU A 198 18.39 -21.58 -9.99
N GLU A 199 18.37 -22.87 -9.63
CA GLU A 199 19.25 -23.87 -10.22
C GLU A 199 18.98 -24.07 -11.72
N VAL A 200 17.71 -24.12 -12.12
CA VAL A 200 17.33 -24.19 -13.55
C VAL A 200 17.87 -22.98 -14.31
N ALA A 201 17.68 -21.77 -13.80
CA ALA A 201 18.21 -20.56 -14.43
C ALA A 201 19.75 -20.58 -14.53
N ARG A 202 20.44 -21.06 -13.50
CA ARG A 202 21.91 -21.20 -13.52
C ARG A 202 22.37 -22.22 -14.55
N ALA A 203 21.67 -23.35 -14.67
CA ALA A 203 21.96 -24.41 -15.62
C ALA A 203 21.79 -23.97 -17.08
N THR A 204 20.90 -23.01 -17.36
CA THR A 204 20.80 -22.40 -18.70
C THR A 204 21.86 -21.32 -18.96
N GLY A 205 22.74 -21.04 -17.99
CA GLY A 205 23.81 -20.06 -18.12
C GLY A 205 23.44 -18.64 -17.68
N LEU A 206 22.23 -18.41 -17.14
CA LEU A 206 21.86 -17.12 -16.57
C LEU A 206 22.63 -16.87 -15.26
N ARG A 207 22.95 -15.59 -14.98
CA ARG A 207 23.66 -15.16 -13.77
C ARG A 207 22.96 -13.95 -13.12
N PRO A 208 21.71 -14.09 -12.66
CA PRO A 208 20.96 -12.98 -12.07
C PRO A 208 21.61 -12.48 -10.78
N ALA A 209 21.84 -11.17 -10.69
CA ALA A 209 22.36 -10.52 -9.48
C ALA A 209 21.30 -10.49 -8.37
N HIS A 210 20.03 -10.29 -8.75
CA HIS A 210 18.91 -10.20 -7.82
C HIS A 210 18.15 -11.52 -7.73
N ARG A 211 17.92 -11.96 -6.50
CA ARG A 211 17.09 -13.12 -6.16
C ARG A 211 16.17 -12.63 -5.06
N HIS A 212 14.87 -12.62 -5.30
CA HIS A 212 13.93 -12.06 -4.33
C HIS A 212 12.61 -12.81 -4.26
N LEU A 213 12.34 -13.34 -3.07
CA LEU A 213 11.14 -14.11 -2.76
C LEU A 213 10.30 -13.40 -1.67
N ALA A 214 10.96 -12.87 -0.64
CA ALA A 214 10.30 -12.26 0.50
C ALA A 214 9.49 -11.00 0.13
N ALA A 215 8.21 -11.00 0.51
CA ALA A 215 7.43 -9.79 0.74
C ALA A 215 7.52 -9.37 2.21
N THR A 216 6.75 -8.36 2.66
CA THR A 216 6.77 -7.84 4.05
C THR A 216 6.79 -8.94 5.11
N ALA A 217 5.79 -9.83 5.14
CA ALA A 217 5.64 -10.83 6.20
C ALA A 217 6.81 -11.83 6.24
N ALA A 218 7.24 -12.34 5.07
CA ALA A 218 8.39 -13.24 4.98
C ALA A 218 9.72 -12.54 5.31
N THR A 219 9.83 -11.24 5.04
CA THR A 219 11.00 -10.44 5.44
C THR A 219 11.14 -10.40 6.96
N LEU A 220 10.03 -10.24 7.67
CA LEU A 220 10.00 -10.17 9.13
C LEU A 220 10.18 -11.54 9.81
N THR A 221 9.72 -12.62 9.17
CA THR A 221 9.53 -13.92 9.85
C THR A 221 10.42 -15.05 9.36
N ASP A 222 11.02 -14.96 8.15
CA ASP A 222 11.81 -16.07 7.60
C ASP A 222 13.07 -15.61 6.84
N PRO A 223 14.24 -15.56 7.52
CA PRO A 223 15.51 -15.16 6.91
C PRO A 223 15.94 -15.96 5.70
N ARG A 224 15.46 -17.20 5.54
CA ARG A 224 15.77 -18.04 4.37
C ARG A 224 15.18 -17.49 3.07
N THR A 225 14.26 -16.53 3.14
CA THR A 225 13.57 -15.93 1.98
C THR A 225 14.19 -14.62 1.51
N HIS A 226 15.14 -14.04 2.27
CA HIS A 226 15.70 -12.72 2.00
C HIS A 226 16.54 -12.67 0.74
N HIS A 227 17.30 -13.75 0.49
CA HIS A 227 18.20 -13.89 -0.65
C HIS A 227 19.08 -12.62 -0.85
N THR A 228 19.00 -11.92 -1.98
CA THR A 228 19.78 -10.68 -2.20
C THR A 228 18.92 -9.42 -2.18
N LEU A 229 17.60 -9.57 -2.17
CA LEU A 229 16.66 -8.45 -2.23
C LEU A 229 15.32 -8.85 -1.60
N VAL A 230 14.79 -7.98 -0.73
CA VAL A 230 13.45 -8.11 -0.13
C VAL A 230 12.50 -7.06 -0.70
N ARG A 231 11.22 -7.39 -0.88
CA ARG A 231 10.20 -6.50 -1.46
C ARG A 231 9.18 -6.07 -0.41
N VAL A 232 9.31 -4.87 0.12
CA VAL A 232 8.52 -4.41 1.27
C VAL A 232 7.47 -3.40 0.79
N GLY A 233 6.19 -3.75 0.95
CA GLY A 233 5.05 -2.86 0.61
C GLY A 233 4.29 -2.49 1.87
N ALA A 234 3.35 -3.36 2.28
CA ALA A 234 2.54 -3.22 3.49
C ALA A 234 3.32 -2.71 4.72
N GLY A 235 4.54 -3.22 4.89
CA GLY A 235 5.36 -2.91 6.05
C GLY A 235 5.80 -1.45 6.10
N LEU A 236 5.99 -0.80 4.95
CA LEU A 236 6.30 0.63 4.88
C LEU A 236 5.19 1.47 5.54
N PHE A 237 3.95 1.00 5.45
CA PHE A 237 2.75 1.74 5.84
C PHE A 237 2.21 1.35 7.21
N GLY A 238 2.96 0.55 7.98
CA GLY A 238 2.56 0.15 9.31
C GLY A 238 1.84 -1.19 9.40
N ILE A 239 1.77 -1.95 8.31
CA ILE A 239 0.99 -3.19 8.24
C ILE A 239 1.96 -4.38 8.21
N ASP A 240 1.95 -5.17 9.28
CA ASP A 240 2.54 -6.52 9.31
C ASP A 240 1.42 -7.56 9.20
N PRO A 241 1.24 -8.22 8.04
CA PRO A 241 0.26 -9.29 7.88
C PRO A 241 0.45 -10.44 8.87
N SER A 242 1.69 -10.71 9.29
CA SER A 242 2.01 -11.82 10.20
C SER A 242 1.75 -11.52 11.67
N ARG A 243 1.50 -10.25 12.03
CA ARG A 243 1.29 -9.79 13.41
C ARG A 243 2.46 -10.09 14.35
N THR A 244 3.65 -10.35 13.83
CA THR A 244 4.83 -10.70 14.63
C THR A 244 5.61 -9.47 15.08
N VAL A 245 5.53 -8.37 14.32
CA VAL A 245 6.24 -7.14 14.60
C VAL A 245 5.27 -5.96 14.59
N ARG A 246 5.32 -5.14 15.65
CA ARG A 246 4.56 -3.89 15.69
C ARG A 246 5.24 -2.84 14.81
N LEU A 247 4.60 -2.54 13.69
CA LEU A 247 4.96 -1.44 12.81
C LEU A 247 4.13 -0.19 13.13
N ARG A 248 4.58 0.97 12.66
CA ARG A 248 3.91 2.24 12.88
C ARG A 248 2.95 2.57 11.73
N PRO A 249 1.63 2.66 11.93
CA PRO A 249 0.71 3.13 10.89
C PRO A 249 1.09 4.54 10.43
N ALA A 250 1.06 4.76 9.12
CA ALA A 250 1.54 6.00 8.50
C ALA A 250 0.41 6.89 7.94
N LEU A 251 -0.86 6.56 8.19
CA LEU A 251 -2.02 7.38 7.80
C LEU A 251 -2.82 7.85 9.00
N ARG A 252 -3.36 9.06 8.86
CA ARG A 252 -4.45 9.59 9.69
C ARG A 252 -5.52 10.18 8.80
N LEU A 253 -6.76 9.70 8.92
CA LEU A 253 -7.96 10.23 8.27
C LEU A 253 -8.76 11.05 9.27
N THR A 254 -9.00 12.31 8.97
CA THR A 254 -9.79 13.24 9.78
C THR A 254 -10.90 13.88 8.95
N ALA A 255 -12.01 14.23 9.58
CA ALA A 255 -13.07 15.01 8.94
C ALA A 255 -13.69 16.01 9.92
N PRO A 256 -14.10 17.20 9.44
CA PRO A 256 -14.88 18.13 10.25
C PRO A 256 -16.30 17.59 10.45
N VAL A 257 -16.87 17.81 11.63
CA VAL A 257 -18.30 17.64 11.87
C VAL A 257 -19.04 18.74 11.11
N VAL A 258 -19.88 18.40 10.15
CA VAL A 258 -20.54 19.43 9.29
C VAL A 258 -21.82 19.98 9.90
N SER A 259 -22.53 19.18 10.66
CA SER A 259 -23.74 19.60 11.36
C SER A 259 -23.93 18.76 12.61
N VAL A 260 -24.59 19.36 13.61
CA VAL A 260 -24.96 18.69 14.86
C VAL A 260 -26.43 18.98 15.12
N ARG A 261 -27.19 17.94 15.47
CA ARG A 261 -28.59 18.07 15.87
C ARG A 261 -28.88 17.26 17.12
N ARG A 262 -29.64 17.85 18.05
CA ARG A 262 -30.20 17.09 19.17
C ARG A 262 -31.44 16.33 18.70
N VAL A 263 -31.56 15.08 19.12
CA VAL A 263 -32.73 14.23 18.84
C VAL A 263 -33.28 13.65 20.15
N ARG A 264 -34.57 13.34 20.15
CA ARG A 264 -35.23 12.63 21.26
C ARG A 264 -35.01 11.12 21.16
N ALA A 265 -35.24 10.42 22.26
CA ALA A 265 -35.36 8.96 22.24
C ALA A 265 -36.41 8.50 21.22
N GLY A 266 -36.15 7.36 20.58
CA GLY A 266 -36.99 6.81 19.52
C GLY A 266 -36.82 7.47 18.14
N THR A 267 -35.83 8.35 17.94
CA THR A 267 -35.57 8.94 16.61
C THR A 267 -34.79 7.97 15.73
N PRO A 268 -35.33 7.52 14.58
CA PRO A 268 -34.60 6.63 13.67
C PRO A 268 -33.54 7.39 12.86
N VAL A 269 -32.46 6.72 12.48
CA VAL A 269 -31.33 7.31 11.74
C VAL A 269 -31.05 6.55 10.45
N GLY A 270 -30.93 7.31 9.35
CA GLY A 270 -30.43 6.83 8.06
C GLY A 270 -31.31 5.79 7.37
N TYR A 271 -30.74 5.16 6.34
CA TYR A 271 -31.42 4.16 5.51
C TYR A 271 -31.89 2.95 6.32
N GLY A 272 -33.12 2.50 6.02
CA GLY A 272 -33.73 1.34 6.67
C GLY A 272 -33.99 1.52 8.17
N HIS A 273 -33.68 2.69 8.73
CA HIS A 273 -33.76 2.96 10.18
C HIS A 273 -33.06 1.89 11.02
N ALA A 274 -31.92 1.40 10.51
CA ALA A 274 -31.13 0.33 11.12
C ALA A 274 -30.63 0.66 12.54
N TRP A 275 -30.68 1.93 12.93
CA TRP A 275 -30.48 2.38 14.30
C TRP A 275 -31.56 3.38 14.69
N THR A 276 -32.00 3.32 15.95
CA THR A 276 -32.95 4.24 16.56
C THR A 276 -32.38 4.71 17.90
N ALA A 277 -32.45 6.01 18.16
CA ALA A 277 -31.85 6.61 19.34
C ALA A 277 -32.43 6.00 20.64
N PRO A 278 -31.63 5.33 21.48
CA PRO A 278 -32.13 4.71 22.71
C PRO A 278 -32.46 5.75 23.79
N ALA A 279 -31.84 6.92 23.72
CA ALA A 279 -32.05 8.06 24.59
C ALA A 279 -31.99 9.37 23.79
N ALA A 280 -32.29 10.50 24.43
CA ALA A 280 -32.01 11.80 23.83
C ALA A 280 -30.50 11.96 23.66
N THR A 281 -30.04 12.38 22.48
CA THR A 281 -28.61 12.50 22.16
C THR A 281 -28.34 13.57 21.11
N HIS A 282 -27.08 13.95 20.92
CA HIS A 282 -26.61 14.73 19.78
C HIS A 282 -26.09 13.81 18.68
N LEU A 283 -26.57 14.04 17.45
CA LEU A 283 -26.07 13.38 16.26
C LEU A 283 -25.21 14.37 15.47
N GLY A 284 -23.96 13.98 15.23
CA GLY A 284 -23.04 14.69 14.35
C GLY A 284 -23.03 14.07 12.96
N LEU A 285 -22.86 14.89 11.94
CA LEU A 285 -22.71 14.43 10.55
C LEU A 285 -21.24 14.58 10.13
N LEU A 286 -20.67 13.52 9.57
CA LEU A 286 -19.34 13.52 8.95
C LEU A 286 -19.50 13.44 7.42
N PRO A 287 -18.79 14.27 6.65
CA PRO A 287 -18.86 14.30 5.18
C PRO A 287 -17.93 13.22 4.58
N LEU A 288 -18.09 11.98 5.03
CA LEU A 288 -17.37 10.81 4.55
C LEU A 288 -18.33 9.64 4.44
N GLY A 289 -18.38 9.00 3.27
CA GLY A 289 -19.17 7.79 3.04
C GLY A 289 -18.41 6.74 2.24
N TYR A 290 -19.15 5.78 1.71
CA TYR A 290 -18.54 4.68 0.94
C TYR A 290 -17.98 5.11 -0.43
N ALA A 291 -18.41 6.24 -0.99
CA ALA A 291 -17.79 6.81 -2.19
C ALA A 291 -16.42 7.46 -1.90
N ASP A 292 -16.15 7.77 -0.63
CA ASP A 292 -14.86 8.29 -0.16
C ASP A 292 -13.93 7.17 0.35
N GLY A 293 -14.44 5.95 0.47
CA GLY A 293 -13.68 4.77 0.85
C GLY A 293 -14.05 4.15 2.20
N LEU A 294 -15.05 4.67 2.93
CA LEU A 294 -15.49 4.01 4.17
C LEU A 294 -16.28 2.73 3.84
N PRO A 295 -15.86 1.53 4.29
CA PRO A 295 -16.55 0.31 3.93
C PRO A 295 -17.95 0.28 4.52
N ARG A 296 -18.99 0.21 3.67
CA ARG A 296 -20.38 0.15 4.12
C ARG A 296 -20.64 -1.02 5.09
N ALA A 297 -19.89 -2.12 4.94
CA ALA A 297 -19.93 -3.27 5.84
C ALA A 297 -19.59 -2.94 7.30
N ALA A 298 -18.90 -1.83 7.58
CA ALA A 298 -18.57 -1.37 8.93
C ALA A 298 -19.73 -0.66 9.65
N SER A 299 -20.88 -0.49 8.98
CA SER A 299 -22.09 0.11 9.57
C SER A 299 -22.48 -0.57 10.88
N GLY A 300 -22.80 0.24 11.89
CA GLY A 300 -23.21 -0.23 13.23
C GLY A 300 -22.11 -0.85 14.08
N ARG A 301 -20.86 -0.90 13.59
CA ARG A 301 -19.70 -1.43 14.33
C ARG A 301 -18.58 -0.41 14.49
N ALA A 302 -18.42 0.47 13.52
CA ALA A 302 -17.34 1.44 13.51
C ALA A 302 -17.53 2.58 14.51
N GLU A 303 -16.39 3.10 14.98
CA GLU A 303 -16.30 4.27 15.85
C GLU A 303 -15.38 5.31 15.22
N VAL A 304 -15.41 6.53 15.77
CA VAL A 304 -14.48 7.63 15.47
C VAL A 304 -14.06 8.30 16.79
N LEU A 305 -12.95 9.03 16.79
CA LEU A 305 -12.52 9.83 17.94
C LEU A 305 -13.00 11.28 17.79
N VAL A 306 -13.76 11.77 18.78
CA VAL A 306 -14.17 13.18 18.88
C VAL A 306 -13.90 13.66 20.30
N ARG A 307 -13.17 14.78 20.46
CA ARG A 307 -12.76 15.33 21.77
C ARG A 307 -12.12 14.29 22.70
N GLY A 308 -11.23 13.45 22.17
CA GLY A 308 -10.53 12.40 22.94
C GLY A 308 -11.43 11.24 23.41
N ARG A 309 -12.66 11.14 22.90
CA ARG A 309 -13.61 10.07 23.22
C ARG A 309 -13.98 9.30 21.96
N ARG A 310 -14.04 7.98 22.06
CA ARG A 310 -14.57 7.13 21.00
C ARG A 310 -16.09 7.28 20.95
N ARG A 311 -16.61 7.47 19.75
CA ARG A 311 -18.02 7.73 19.45
C ARG A 311 -18.48 6.79 18.34
N PRO A 312 -19.60 6.05 18.53
CA PRO A 312 -20.05 5.09 17.55
C PRO A 312 -20.64 5.80 16.32
N LEU A 313 -20.39 5.22 15.14
CA LEU A 313 -21.13 5.55 13.93
C LEU A 313 -22.46 4.80 13.95
N VAL A 314 -23.55 5.53 13.83
CA VAL A 314 -24.92 5.01 13.99
C VAL A 314 -25.69 5.01 12.68
N GLY A 315 -26.50 3.98 12.49
CA GLY A 315 -27.20 3.71 11.24
C GLY A 315 -26.26 3.16 10.14
N LEU A 316 -26.77 3.12 8.91
CA LEU A 316 -25.98 2.67 7.77
C LEU A 316 -25.13 3.81 7.19
N LEU A 317 -23.87 3.51 6.87
CA LEU A 317 -23.00 4.42 6.13
C LEU A 317 -23.61 4.70 4.76
N SER A 318 -23.75 5.99 4.44
CA SER A 318 -24.29 6.48 3.16
C SER A 318 -23.17 6.71 2.15
N MET A 319 -23.53 7.09 0.92
CA MET A 319 -22.55 7.31 -0.16
C MET A 319 -21.50 8.36 0.21
N ASP A 320 -21.95 9.48 0.77
CA ASP A 320 -21.10 10.67 0.99
C ASP A 320 -21.07 11.11 2.46
N GLN A 321 -21.70 10.36 3.39
CA GLN A 321 -21.83 10.78 4.78
C GLN A 321 -22.03 9.64 5.78
N ALA A 322 -21.61 9.90 7.01
CA ALA A 322 -21.76 9.03 8.17
C ALA A 322 -22.32 9.83 9.36
N VAL A 323 -23.15 9.20 10.18
CA VAL A 323 -23.71 9.82 11.40
C VAL A 323 -22.97 9.27 12.61
N VAL A 324 -22.49 10.16 13.48
CA VAL A 324 -21.85 9.83 14.75
C VAL A 324 -22.77 10.19 15.91
N ASP A 325 -22.91 9.29 16.89
CA ASP A 325 -23.58 9.59 18.14
C ASP A 325 -22.60 10.25 19.13
N LEU A 326 -22.87 11.51 19.46
CA LEU A 326 -22.01 12.35 20.28
C LEU A 326 -22.42 12.33 21.77
N GLY A 327 -23.52 11.66 22.12
CA GLY A 327 -24.07 11.70 23.47
C GLY A 327 -24.51 13.11 23.87
N ASP A 328 -24.22 13.48 25.12
CA ASP A 328 -24.51 14.82 25.65
C ASP A 328 -23.44 15.87 25.33
N ASP A 329 -22.37 15.50 24.61
CA ASP A 329 -21.31 16.46 24.27
C ASP A 329 -21.81 17.49 23.26
N ALA A 330 -21.74 18.77 23.64
CA ALA A 330 -22.02 19.90 22.76
C ALA A 330 -20.84 20.15 21.80
N VAL A 331 -20.65 19.25 20.83
CA VAL A 331 -19.71 19.42 19.72
C VAL A 331 -20.27 20.45 18.75
N ALA A 332 -19.44 21.41 18.34
CA ALA A 332 -19.79 22.42 17.36
C ALA A 332 -19.43 21.95 15.94
N PRO A 333 -20.19 22.36 14.91
CA PRO A 333 -19.77 22.21 13.53
C PRO A 333 -18.36 22.80 13.30
N GLY A 334 -17.55 22.09 12.52
CA GLY A 334 -16.14 22.41 12.25
C GLY A 334 -15.14 21.69 13.17
N GLU A 335 -15.57 21.15 14.31
CA GLU A 335 -14.70 20.33 15.15
C GLU A 335 -14.29 19.04 14.43
N ILE A 336 -13.06 18.57 14.71
CA ILE A 336 -12.46 17.46 13.98
C ILE A 336 -12.78 16.12 14.65
N ALA A 337 -13.31 15.20 13.85
CA ALA A 337 -13.34 13.78 14.15
C ALA A 337 -12.12 13.10 13.52
N THR A 338 -11.41 12.28 14.29
CA THR A 338 -10.39 11.37 13.74
C THR A 338 -11.05 10.03 13.44
N VAL A 339 -11.14 9.69 12.16
CA VAL A 339 -11.82 8.48 11.68
C VAL A 339 -10.94 7.26 11.90
N PHE A 340 -9.68 7.37 11.50
CA PHE A 340 -8.63 6.45 11.94
C PHE A 340 -7.26 7.11 11.94
N GLY A 341 -6.32 6.52 12.65
CA GLY A 341 -4.94 6.99 12.75
C GLY A 341 -3.97 5.92 13.29
N PRO A 342 -2.78 6.33 13.75
CA PRO A 342 -1.82 5.43 14.39
C PRO A 342 -2.28 4.84 15.74
N GLY A 343 -3.29 5.45 16.39
CA GLY A 343 -3.86 4.99 17.65
C GLY A 343 -3.24 5.58 18.91
N ASP A 344 -2.38 6.60 18.78
CA ASP A 344 -1.69 7.22 19.93
C ASP A 344 -2.63 8.05 20.81
N ASP A 345 -3.64 8.66 20.20
CA ASP A 345 -4.61 9.52 20.90
C ASP A 345 -5.86 8.72 21.29
N GLY A 346 -5.82 7.39 21.16
CA GLY A 346 -6.95 6.49 21.37
C GLY A 346 -7.91 6.42 20.18
N GLU A 347 -7.56 7.00 19.02
CA GLU A 347 -8.37 6.91 17.82
C GLU A 347 -8.44 5.46 17.29
N PRO A 348 -9.49 5.12 16.51
CA PRO A 348 -9.52 3.87 15.78
C PRO A 348 -8.32 3.72 14.84
N THR A 349 -7.88 2.49 14.63
CA THR A 349 -6.81 2.17 13.67
C THR A 349 -7.39 1.60 12.37
N ALA A 350 -6.59 1.58 11.30
CA ALA A 350 -6.98 0.87 10.07
C ALA A 350 -7.24 -0.64 10.31
N ALA A 351 -6.58 -1.24 11.32
CA ALA A 351 -6.81 -2.62 11.74
C ALA A 351 -8.21 -2.82 12.34
N GLU A 352 -8.67 -1.89 13.18
CA GLU A 352 -10.03 -1.94 13.74
C GLU A 352 -11.08 -1.76 12.64
N TRP A 353 -10.86 -0.81 11.72
CA TRP A 353 -11.71 -0.65 10.54
C TRP A 353 -11.77 -1.91 9.67
N ALA A 354 -10.65 -2.59 9.48
CA ALA A 354 -10.59 -3.85 8.76
C ALA A 354 -11.44 -4.94 9.46
N VAL A 355 -11.33 -5.07 10.79
CA VAL A 355 -12.15 -5.99 11.59
C VAL A 355 -13.65 -5.64 11.48
N TRP A 356 -14.01 -4.37 11.61
CA TRP A 356 -15.38 -3.91 11.47
C TRP A 356 -15.93 -4.11 10.06
N ALA A 357 -15.10 -4.08 9.03
CA ALA A 357 -15.53 -4.30 7.66
C ALA A 357 -15.48 -5.79 7.24
N GLY A 358 -14.81 -6.65 8.00
CA GLY A 358 -14.57 -8.05 7.62
C GLY A 358 -13.53 -8.19 6.51
N THR A 359 -12.48 -7.36 6.54
CA THR A 359 -11.40 -7.34 5.54
C THR A 359 -10.02 -7.16 6.21
N ILE A 360 -9.02 -6.74 5.43
CA ILE A 360 -7.64 -6.46 5.82
C ILE A 360 -7.32 -4.96 5.69
N GLU A 361 -6.30 -4.51 6.42
CA GLU A 361 -5.90 -3.09 6.45
C GLU A 361 -5.50 -2.54 5.08
N HIS A 362 -5.01 -3.41 4.20
CA HIS A 362 -4.66 -3.03 2.83
C HIS A 362 -5.86 -2.41 2.13
N GLU A 363 -7.02 -3.06 2.20
CA GLU A 363 -8.23 -2.56 1.56
C GLU A 363 -8.68 -1.23 2.17
N ILE A 364 -8.56 -1.07 3.50
CA ILE A 364 -8.91 0.18 4.19
C ILE A 364 -8.05 1.34 3.68
N VAL A 365 -6.72 1.19 3.67
CA VAL A 365 -5.82 2.29 3.32
C VAL A 365 -5.83 2.60 1.82
N THR A 366 -5.95 1.59 0.96
CA THR A 366 -6.00 1.80 -0.50
C THR A 366 -7.40 2.20 -0.99
N GLY A 367 -8.45 1.92 -0.21
CA GLY A 367 -9.83 2.22 -0.57
C GLY A 367 -10.20 3.69 -0.45
N ILE A 368 -9.38 4.51 0.22
CA ILE A 368 -9.65 5.96 0.38
C ILE A 368 -9.56 6.65 -0.99
N GLY A 369 -10.70 7.14 -1.46
CA GLY A 369 -10.89 7.69 -2.78
C GLY A 369 -10.28 9.08 -2.99
N PRO A 370 -10.27 9.58 -4.24
CA PRO A 370 -9.63 10.84 -4.61
C PRO A 370 -10.37 12.10 -4.11
N ARG A 371 -11.61 11.97 -3.60
CA ARG A 371 -12.38 13.08 -3.01
C ARG A 371 -11.79 13.58 -1.69
N VAL A 372 -11.06 12.71 -0.98
CA VAL A 372 -10.40 13.04 0.28
C VAL A 372 -9.10 13.79 0.00
N ALA A 373 -8.91 14.94 0.64
CA ALA A 373 -7.72 15.74 0.46
C ALA A 373 -6.50 15.03 1.03
N ARG A 374 -5.44 14.85 0.23
CA ARG A 374 -4.20 14.21 0.69
C ARG A 374 -3.18 15.26 1.12
N LEU A 375 -2.70 15.13 2.36
CA LEU A 375 -1.61 15.94 2.91
C LEU A 375 -0.42 15.05 3.26
N ARG A 376 0.76 15.65 3.34
CA ARG A 376 1.99 14.99 3.78
C ARG A 376 2.51 15.71 5.02
N SER A 377 2.89 14.93 6.03
CA SER A 377 3.54 15.42 7.24
C SER A 377 4.98 14.94 7.27
N VAL A 378 5.89 15.88 7.56
CA VAL A 378 7.30 15.62 7.87
C VAL A 378 7.49 16.18 9.27
N ARG A 379 7.10 15.41 10.29
CA ARG A 379 7.36 15.79 11.69
C ARG A 379 8.66 15.17 12.16
#